data_AF-A0A8J7LIH3-F1
#
_entry.id   AF-A0A8J7LIH3-F1
#
_cell.length_a   1.000
_cell.length_b   1.000
_cell.length_c   1.000
_cell.angle_alpha   90.00
_cell.angle_beta   90.00
_cell.angle_gamma   90.00
#
_symmetry.space_group_name_H-M   'P 1'
#
loop_
_entity.id
_entity.type
_entity.pdbx_description
1 polymer ?
#
loop_
_entity_poly.entity_id
_entity_poly.type
_entity_poly.pdbx_seq_one_letter_code
_entity_poly.pdbx_strand_id
1 'polypeptide(L)'
;MMQLSHYPTAIAQAAQRMNEVDSQLMAVQLQINRFEGNADRAAAFDIDLKNDAQRKARRFEVLVVNQEYQKALDMQIQLTVERANAFAHLEYLRNQFSVAKLEARLAIAQQLTDFESRELVGI
;
A
#
# COMPACT_ATOMS: atom_id res chain seq x y z
N MET A 1 -23.75 -4.93 6.42
CA MET A 1 -22.74 -4.09 7.12
C MET A 1 -22.14 -4.90 8.27
N MET A 2 -20.85 -4.72 8.56
CA MET A 2 -20.20 -5.39 9.69
C MET A 2 -20.65 -4.77 11.02
N GLN A 3 -20.63 -5.54 12.13
CA GLN A 3 -20.92 -5.00 13.46
C GLN A 3 -19.86 -3.97 13.88
N LEU A 4 -20.30 -2.91 14.58
CA LEU A 4 -19.44 -1.78 14.98
C LEU A 4 -18.19 -2.21 15.77
N SER A 5 -18.32 -3.23 16.61
CA SER A 5 -17.24 -3.77 17.45
C SER A 5 -16.11 -4.42 16.64
N HIS A 6 -16.37 -4.88 15.42
CA HIS A 6 -15.37 -5.58 14.61
C HIS A 6 -14.51 -4.63 13.75
N TYR A 7 -14.95 -3.39 13.50
CA TYR A 7 -14.22 -2.45 12.65
C TYR A 7 -12.81 -2.13 13.15
N PRO A 8 -12.57 -1.90 14.47
CA PRO A 8 -11.22 -1.64 14.96
C PRO A 8 -10.22 -2.74 14.58
N THR A 9 -10.60 -4.02 14.78
CA THR A 9 -9.74 -5.16 14.45
C THR A 9 -9.52 -5.29 12.95
N ALA A 10 -10.58 -5.18 12.14
CA ALA A 10 -10.46 -5.27 10.67
C ALA A 10 -9.59 -4.14 10.09
N ILE A 11 -9.77 -2.90 10.58
CA ILE A 11 -8.95 -1.74 10.19
C ILE A 11 -7.48 -1.95 10.58
N ALA A 12 -7.23 -2.48 11.78
CA ALA A 12 -5.87 -2.77 12.24
C ALA A 12 -5.19 -3.84 11.35
N GLN A 13 -5.91 -4.91 11.01
CA GLN A 13 -5.40 -5.97 10.11
C GLN A 13 -5.12 -5.43 8.71
N ALA A 14 -6.02 -4.61 8.14
CA ALA A 14 -5.81 -3.99 6.84
C ALA A 14 -4.60 -3.02 6.84
N ALA A 15 -4.43 -2.26 7.91
CA ALA A 15 -3.26 -1.39 8.09
C ALA A 15 -1.96 -2.19 8.23
N GLN A 16 -1.99 -3.31 8.96
CA GLN A 16 -0.84 -4.21 9.05
C GLN A 16 -0.48 -4.79 7.68
N ARG A 17 -1.46 -5.21 6.87
CA ARG A 17 -1.20 -5.71 5.52
C ARG A 17 -0.50 -4.67 4.65
N MET A 18 -0.92 -3.40 4.74
CA MET A 18 -0.24 -2.31 4.03
C MET A 18 1.22 -2.17 4.46
N ASN A 19 1.50 -2.24 5.77
CA ASN A 19 2.87 -2.16 6.30
C ASN A 19 3.74 -3.35 5.83
N GLU A 20 3.18 -4.55 5.72
CA GLU A 20 3.89 -5.72 5.20
C GLU A 20 4.28 -5.51 3.73
N VAL A 21 3.36 -5.01 2.90
CA VAL A 21 3.65 -4.72 1.49
C VAL A 21 4.68 -3.59 1.36
N ASP A 22 4.60 -2.55 2.20
CA ASP A 22 5.60 -1.48 2.25
C ASP A 22 7.00 -2.02 2.61
N SER A 23 7.09 -2.93 3.57
CA SER A 23 8.35 -3.59 3.93
C SER A 23 8.93 -4.39 2.76
N GLN A 24 8.08 -5.14 2.04
CA GLN A 24 8.49 -5.90 0.85
C GLN A 24 8.97 -4.97 -0.27
N LEU A 25 8.29 -3.85 -0.51
CA LEU A 25 8.71 -2.83 -1.47
C LEU A 25 10.10 -2.26 -1.14
N MET A 26 10.35 -1.95 0.13
CA MET A 26 11.68 -1.47 0.57
C MET A 26 12.77 -2.51 0.34
N ALA A 27 12.48 -3.79 0.61
CA ALA A 27 13.42 -4.88 0.39
C ALA A 27 13.76 -5.05 -1.11
N VAL A 28 12.76 -5.03 -1.97
CA VAL A 28 12.94 -5.13 -3.43
C VAL A 28 13.69 -3.90 -3.97
N GLN A 29 13.38 -2.69 -3.50
CA GLN A 29 14.13 -1.49 -3.89
C GLN A 29 15.61 -1.59 -3.51
N LEU A 30 15.93 -2.11 -2.31
CA LEU A 30 17.32 -2.34 -1.92
C LEU A 30 18.02 -3.34 -2.85
N GLN A 31 17.31 -4.39 -3.28
CA GLN A 31 17.84 -5.37 -4.22
C GLN A 31 18.10 -4.75 -5.61
N ILE A 32 17.15 -3.96 -6.13
CA ILE A 32 17.31 -3.18 -7.37
C ILE A 32 18.56 -2.29 -7.28
N ASN A 33 18.68 -1.50 -6.21
CA ASN A 33 19.82 -0.60 -6.01
C ASN A 33 21.16 -1.35 -6.00
N ARG A 34 21.21 -2.58 -5.46
CA ARG A 34 22.41 -3.41 -5.49
C ARG A 34 22.78 -3.85 -6.89
N PHE A 35 21.82 -4.26 -7.71
CA PHE A 35 22.07 -4.62 -9.11
C PHE A 35 22.56 -3.42 -9.91
N GLU A 36 21.92 -2.27 -9.71
CA GLU A 36 22.31 -1.02 -10.38
C GLU A 36 23.72 -0.58 -9.98
N GLY A 37 24.03 -0.57 -8.68
CA GLY A 37 25.37 -0.24 -8.20
C GLY A 37 26.45 -1.19 -8.71
N ASN A 38 26.13 -2.49 -8.87
CA ASN A 38 27.04 -3.45 -9.48
C ASN A 38 27.26 -3.17 -10.98
N ALA A 39 26.22 -2.80 -11.71
CA ALA A 39 26.32 -2.42 -13.12
C ALA A 39 27.11 -1.10 -13.29
N ASP A 40 26.89 -0.13 -12.41
CA ASP A 40 27.63 1.14 -12.38
C ASP A 40 29.12 0.89 -12.10
N ARG A 41 29.43 0.02 -11.14
CA ARG A 41 30.81 -0.41 -10.86
C ARG A 41 31.43 -1.06 -12.09
N ALA A 42 30.73 -1.97 -12.77
CA ALA A 42 31.25 -2.64 -13.96
C ALA A 42 31.56 -1.64 -15.08
N ALA A 43 30.69 -0.67 -15.32
CA ALA A 43 30.91 0.38 -16.31
C ALA A 43 32.01 1.38 -15.91
N ALA A 44 32.17 1.66 -14.62
CA ALA A 44 33.17 2.62 -14.14
C ALA A 44 34.62 2.11 -14.29
N PHE A 45 34.83 0.79 -14.15
CA PHE A 45 36.15 0.16 -14.25
C PHE A 45 36.48 -0.39 -15.65
N ASP A 46 35.59 -0.20 -16.62
CA ASP A 46 35.82 -0.59 -18.00
C ASP A 46 36.66 0.49 -18.71
N ILE A 47 37.93 0.15 -18.98
CA ILE A 47 38.93 1.05 -19.55
C ILE A 47 38.63 1.46 -21.00
N ASP A 48 37.78 0.71 -21.70
CA ASP A 48 37.43 0.97 -23.09
C ASP A 48 36.33 2.03 -23.23
N LEU A 49 35.65 2.37 -22.13
CA LEU A 49 34.59 3.38 -22.09
C LEU A 49 35.16 4.79 -21.86
N LYS A 50 35.19 5.56 -22.95
CA LYS A 50 35.82 6.89 -23.04
C LYS A 50 34.88 8.04 -22.65
N ASN A 51 33.57 7.79 -22.60
CA ASN A 51 32.57 8.82 -22.30
C ASN A 51 31.37 8.30 -21.50
N ASP A 52 30.56 9.22 -20.99
CA ASP A 52 29.38 8.91 -20.17
C ASP A 52 28.29 8.15 -20.94
N ALA A 53 28.13 8.42 -22.25
CA ALA A 53 27.16 7.71 -23.08
C ALA A 53 27.51 6.21 -23.21
N GLN A 54 28.79 5.90 -23.37
CA GLN A 54 29.31 4.53 -23.38
C GLN A 54 29.13 3.83 -22.03
N ARG A 55 29.34 4.55 -20.92
CA ARG A 55 29.09 4.01 -19.56
C ARG A 55 27.62 3.69 -19.32
N LYS A 56 26.71 4.58 -19.74
CA LYS A 56 25.26 4.35 -19.67
C LYS A 56 24.81 3.18 -20.54
N ALA A 57 25.34 3.07 -21.77
CA ALA A 57 25.07 1.94 -22.65
C ALA A 57 25.55 0.62 -22.03
N ARG A 58 26.77 0.60 -21.48
CA ARG A 58 27.31 -0.58 -20.81
C ARG A 58 26.49 -0.98 -19.58
N ARG A 59 26.10 -0.02 -18.75
CA ARG A 59 25.21 -0.25 -17.60
C ARG A 59 23.91 -0.89 -18.05
N PHE A 60 23.29 -0.36 -19.11
CA PHE A 60 22.07 -0.91 -19.67
C PHE A 60 22.25 -2.35 -20.17
N GLU A 61 23.32 -2.64 -20.92
CA GLU A 61 23.64 -4.00 -21.39
C GLU A 61 23.76 -5.00 -20.24
N VAL A 62 24.42 -4.61 -19.14
CA VAL A 62 24.57 -5.46 -17.96
C VAL A 62 23.23 -5.73 -17.28
N LEU A 63 22.38 -4.71 -17.17
CA LEU A 63 21.09 -4.83 -16.49
C LEU A 63 20.03 -5.56 -17.31
N VAL A 64 19.99 -5.36 -18.63
CA VAL A 64 18.94 -5.94 -19.50
C VAL A 64 19.04 -7.46 -19.57
N VAL A 65 20.25 -8.02 -19.50
CA VAL A 65 20.47 -9.48 -19.51
C VAL A 65 20.38 -10.11 -18.12
N ASN A 66 20.34 -9.30 -17.06
CA ASN A 66 20.26 -9.78 -15.68
C ASN A 66 18.81 -10.16 -15.33
N GLN A 67 18.50 -11.46 -15.41
CA GLN A 67 17.17 -11.99 -15.12
C GLN A 67 16.67 -11.68 -13.70
N GLU A 68 17.55 -11.66 -12.71
CA GLU A 68 17.17 -11.37 -11.31
C GLU A 68 16.84 -9.88 -11.11
N TYR A 69 17.49 -8.99 -11.88
CA TYR A 69 17.10 -7.58 -11.92
C TYR A 69 15.74 -7.39 -12.56
N GLN A 70 15.46 -8.06 -13.69
CA GLN A 70 14.14 -7.99 -14.34
C GLN A 70 13.03 -8.51 -13.41
N LYS A 71 13.25 -9.66 -12.76
CA LYS A 71 12.31 -10.19 -11.75
C LYS A 71 12.09 -9.22 -10.59
N ALA A 72 13.12 -8.52 -10.13
CA ALA A 72 12.99 -7.53 -9.07
C ALA A 72 12.14 -6.33 -9.51
N LEU A 73 12.30 -5.86 -10.75
CA LEU A 73 11.44 -4.82 -11.33
C LEU A 73 9.98 -5.28 -11.44
N ASP A 74 9.74 -6.49 -11.96
CA ASP A 74 8.39 -7.04 -12.06
C ASP A 74 7.74 -7.18 -10.67
N MET A 75 8.48 -7.68 -9.69
CA MET A 75 8.03 -7.78 -8.30
C MET A 75 7.71 -6.39 -7.72
N GLN A 76 8.53 -5.38 -7.99
CA GLN A 76 8.26 -4.01 -7.56
C GLN A 76 6.95 -3.48 -8.14
N ILE A 77 6.67 -3.73 -9.42
CA ILE A 77 5.42 -3.33 -10.08
C ILE A 77 4.23 -4.03 -9.42
N GLN A 78 4.32 -5.35 -9.21
CA GLN A 78 3.28 -6.14 -8.57
C GLN A 78 2.97 -5.65 -7.15
N LEU A 79 4.01 -5.45 -6.33
CA LEU A 79 3.87 -4.96 -4.97
C LEU A 79 3.33 -3.52 -4.92
N THR A 80 3.65 -2.68 -5.91
CA THR A 80 3.11 -1.31 -6.00
C THR A 80 1.59 -1.34 -6.22
N VAL A 81 1.12 -2.23 -7.10
CA VAL A 81 -0.32 -2.46 -7.31
C VAL A 81 -0.96 -3.03 -6.05
N GLU A 82 -0.33 -4.02 -5.41
CA GLU A 82 -0.84 -4.62 -4.19
C GLU A 82 -0.96 -3.60 -3.05
N ARG A 83 0.03 -2.71 -2.92
CA ARG A 83 0.02 -1.61 -1.94
C ARG A 83 -1.18 -0.69 -2.18
N ALA A 84 -1.42 -0.30 -3.43
CA ALA A 84 -2.56 0.54 -3.79
C ALA A 84 -3.89 -0.14 -3.44
N ASN A 85 -4.01 -1.44 -3.68
CA ASN A 85 -5.19 -2.22 -3.33
C ASN A 85 -5.39 -2.33 -1.81
N ALA A 86 -4.31 -2.60 -1.05
CA ALA A 86 -4.35 -2.67 0.41
C ALA A 86 -4.76 -1.31 1.02
N PHE A 87 -4.23 -0.21 0.47
CA PHE A 87 -4.62 1.14 0.87
C PHE A 87 -6.10 1.41 0.58
N ALA A 88 -6.58 1.10 -0.63
CA ALA A 88 -7.99 1.25 -0.98
C ALA A 88 -8.91 0.44 -0.05
N HIS A 89 -8.50 -0.77 0.32
CA HIS A 89 -9.25 -1.61 1.26
C HIS A 89 -9.30 -1.01 2.67
N LEU A 90 -8.19 -0.49 3.18
CA LEU A 90 -8.14 0.19 4.48
C LEU A 90 -9.07 1.41 4.50
N GLU A 91 -9.03 2.24 3.47
CA GLU A 91 -9.89 3.42 3.36
C GLU A 91 -11.37 3.03 3.22
N TYR A 92 -11.66 1.96 2.49
CA TYR A 92 -13.01 1.41 2.40
C TYR A 92 -13.55 1.02 3.79
N LEU A 93 -12.77 0.31 4.61
CA LEU A 93 -13.18 -0.06 5.98
C LEU A 93 -13.38 1.16 6.88
N ARG A 94 -12.52 2.18 6.77
CA ARG A 94 -12.64 3.44 7.52
C ARG A 94 -13.92 4.21 7.14
N ASN A 95 -14.24 4.23 5.85
CA ASN A 95 -15.46 4.86 5.35
C ASN A 95 -16.70 4.11 5.79
N GLN A 96 -16.71 2.77 5.68
CA GLN A 96 -17.81 1.94 6.21
C GLN A 96 -18.02 2.16 7.72
N PHE A 97 -16.94 2.21 8.50
CA PHE A 97 -17.04 2.47 9.93
C PHE A 97 -17.64 3.85 10.22
N SER A 98 -17.27 4.87 9.45
CA SER A 98 -17.83 6.21 9.57
C SER A 98 -19.32 6.24 9.27
N VAL A 99 -19.76 5.57 8.20
CA VAL A 99 -21.20 5.42 7.87
C VAL A 99 -21.93 4.69 8.99
N ALA A 100 -21.42 3.55 9.45
CA ALA A 100 -22.05 2.77 10.52
C ALA A 100 -22.19 3.56 11.83
N LYS A 101 -21.22 4.43 12.17
CA LYS A 101 -21.32 5.33 13.33
C LYS A 101 -22.44 6.36 13.16
N LEU A 102 -22.60 6.93 11.96
CA LEU A 102 -23.64 7.90 11.67
C LEU A 102 -25.03 7.27 11.75
N GLU A 103 -25.20 6.09 11.16
CA GLU A 103 -26.45 5.32 11.22
C GLU A 103 -26.81 4.93 12.66
N ALA A 104 -25.85 4.48 13.46
CA ALA A 104 -26.10 4.16 14.87
C ALA A 104 -26.50 5.40 15.67
N ARG A 105 -25.88 6.56 15.43
CA ARG A 105 -26.27 7.83 16.06
C ARG A 105 -27.67 8.27 15.65
N LEU A 106 -28.02 8.13 14.37
CA LEU A 106 -29.36 8.44 13.88
C LEU A 106 -30.40 7.54 14.55
N ALA A 107 -30.13 6.24 14.66
CA ALA A 107 -31.02 5.30 15.34
C ALA A 107 -31.22 5.65 16.83
N ILE A 108 -30.14 6.02 17.54
CA ILE A 108 -30.23 6.50 18.93
C ILE A 108 -31.07 7.77 19.01
N ALA A 109 -30.85 8.74 18.13
CA ALA A 109 -31.61 9.99 18.13
C ALA A 109 -33.11 9.76 17.87
N GLN A 110 -33.45 8.90 16.91
CA GLN A 110 -34.84 8.52 16.61
C GLN A 110 -35.50 7.84 17.81
N GLN A 111 -34.81 6.91 18.48
CA GLN A 111 -35.32 6.28 19.69
C GLN A 111 -35.62 7.31 20.79
N LEU A 112 -34.69 8.26 21.03
CA LEU A 112 -34.89 9.31 22.03
C LEU A 112 -36.10 10.20 21.70
N THR A 113 -36.26 10.62 20.44
CA THR A 113 -37.42 11.40 20.02
C THR A 113 -38.73 10.63 20.17
N ASP A 114 -38.73 9.33 19.87
CA ASP A 114 -39.89 8.46 20.06
C ASP A 114 -40.24 8.29 21.56
N PHE A 115 -39.24 8.19 22.44
CA PHE A 115 -39.43 8.15 23.89
C PHE A 115 -40.03 9.46 24.42
N GLU A 116 -39.46 10.61 24.06
CA GLU A 116 -39.98 11.92 24.46
C GLU A 116 -41.43 12.13 23.96
N SER A 117 -41.72 11.69 22.74
CA SER A 117 -43.06 11.77 22.15
C SER A 117 -44.08 10.92 22.90
N ARG A 118 -43.68 9.75 23.43
CA ARG A 118 -44.55 8.89 24.24
C ARG A 118 -44.78 9.45 25.65
N GLU A 119 -43.75 9.97 26.29
CA GLU A 119 -43.87 10.63 27.59
C GLU A 119 -44.81 11.87 27.54
N LEU A 120 -44.74 12.65 26.46
CA LEU A 120 -45.60 13.83 26.27
C LEU A 120 -47.08 13.49 26.01
N VAL A 121 -47.38 12.28 25.55
CA VAL A 121 -48.76 11.81 25.28
C VAL A 121 -49.34 11.03 26.49
N GLY A 122 -48.55 10.77 27.53
CA GLY A 122 -49.03 10.19 28.79
C GLY A 122 -49.51 8.74 28.67
N ILE A 123 -48.85 7.93 27.82
CA ILE A 123 -49.02 6.47 27.75
C ILE A 123 -47.76 5.81 28.31
#